data_AF-A0A4Z1BC13-F1
#
_entry.id   AF-A0A4Z1BC13-F1
#
_cell.length_a   1.000
_cell.length_b   1.000
_cell.length_c   1.000
_cell.angle_alpha   90.00
_cell.angle_beta   90.00
_cell.angle_gamma   90.00
#
_symmetry.space_group_name_H-M   'P 1'
#
loop_
_entity.id
_entity.type
_entity.pdbx_description
1 polymer ?
#
loop_
_entity_poly.entity_id
_entity_poly.type
_entity_poly.pdbx_seq_one_letter_code
_entity_poly.pdbx_strand_id
1 'polypeptide(L)'
;MGKLNSLLKQEEYIIQIKILREMEEKLHAHIDNLMSKDANIDKLTTNNANFDTLKSKDATIDKITSEFLKLKQQIELLSTELKVVKDSTELIIISKDNTEIKNKLCISQSYKDKNDNIVSIQSEIVSVPIGTIVAFYGDRIPDGWALCDGHFNKFLNDWMPDLKDKFVRGAHSIVKNRDWGGDDLVTLKVENLPDHNHRYYESWVIPTQKGAASGGFGTNYPYYYNHNYDFKSRLTTSGSSENGNSSNMISKPFSIVPKHIQLAYIMKVK
;
A
#
# COMPACT_ATOMS: atom_id res chain seq x y z
N MET A 1 135.75 -7.24 44.74
CA MET A 1 134.81 -6.28 44.11
C MET A 1 133.79 -6.92 43.14
N GLY A 2 134.06 -8.04 42.46
CA GLY A 2 133.12 -8.62 41.47
C GLY A 2 131.79 -9.19 42.01
N LYS A 3 131.76 -9.73 43.23
CA LYS A 3 130.59 -10.41 43.83
C LYS A 3 129.50 -9.45 44.35
N LEU A 4 129.90 -8.23 44.74
CA LEU A 4 128.98 -7.19 45.21
C LEU A 4 128.25 -6.52 44.03
N ASN A 5 128.98 -6.30 42.93
CA ASN A 5 128.42 -5.77 41.68
C ASN A 5 127.43 -6.73 41.00
N SER A 6 127.60 -8.05 41.16
CA SER A 6 126.64 -9.02 40.63
C SER A 6 125.34 -9.07 41.45
N LEU A 7 125.42 -8.90 42.78
CA LEU A 7 124.25 -8.87 43.66
C LEU A 7 123.42 -7.59 43.46
N LEU A 8 124.07 -6.43 43.31
CA LEU A 8 123.41 -5.15 42.98
C LEU A 8 122.64 -5.23 41.65
N LYS A 9 123.24 -5.82 40.60
CA LYS A 9 122.55 -6.05 39.31
C LYS A 9 121.37 -7.01 39.45
N GLN A 10 121.46 -7.97 40.36
CA GLN A 10 120.40 -8.95 40.60
C GLN A 10 119.22 -8.31 41.35
N GLU A 11 119.48 -7.41 42.31
CA GLU A 11 118.45 -6.61 42.97
C GLU A 11 117.77 -5.62 42.01
N GLU A 12 118.51 -4.93 41.16
CA GLU A 12 117.95 -4.07 40.10
C GLU A 12 117.03 -4.86 39.17
N TYR A 13 117.42 -6.09 38.79
CA TYR A 13 116.61 -6.95 37.93
C TYR A 13 115.30 -7.40 38.62
N ILE A 14 115.35 -7.71 39.92
CA ILE A 14 114.16 -8.07 40.71
C ILE A 14 113.21 -6.87 40.84
N ILE A 15 113.75 -5.66 41.05
CA ILE A 15 112.95 -4.42 41.09
C ILE A 15 112.28 -4.17 39.73
N GLN A 16 113.02 -4.32 38.63
CA GLN A 16 112.46 -4.19 37.28
C GLN A 16 111.33 -5.20 37.01
N ILE A 17 111.49 -6.46 37.42
CA ILE A 17 110.43 -7.48 37.29
C ILE A 17 109.19 -7.10 38.11
N LYS A 18 109.36 -6.59 39.35
CA LYS A 18 108.22 -6.15 40.17
C LYS A 18 107.47 -4.99 39.53
N ILE A 19 108.21 -4.00 39.02
CA ILE A 19 107.64 -2.84 38.31
C ILE A 19 106.88 -3.31 37.05
N LEU A 20 107.48 -4.21 36.27
CA LEU A 20 106.84 -4.77 35.08
C LEU A 20 105.53 -5.50 35.43
N ARG A 21 105.52 -6.28 36.52
CA ARG A 21 104.32 -7.00 36.97
C ARG A 21 103.20 -6.06 37.43
N GLU A 22 103.54 -5.01 38.18
CA GLU A 22 102.57 -3.96 38.54
C GLU A 22 102.04 -3.21 37.30
N MET A 23 102.89 -2.96 36.31
CA MET A 23 102.47 -2.34 35.05
C MET A 23 101.52 -3.27 34.27
N GLU A 24 101.80 -4.57 34.23
CA GLU A 24 100.91 -5.57 33.61
C GLU A 24 99.56 -5.64 34.33
N GLU A 25 99.53 -5.64 35.67
CA GLU A 25 98.27 -5.64 36.42
C GLU A 25 97.44 -4.37 36.17
N LYS A 26 98.10 -3.20 36.16
CA LYS A 26 97.44 -1.93 35.79
C LYS A 26 96.94 -1.94 34.35
N LEU A 27 97.69 -2.54 33.43
CA LEU A 27 97.30 -2.66 32.03
C LEU A 27 96.07 -3.58 31.89
N HIS A 28 96.04 -4.73 32.55
CA HIS A 28 94.87 -5.61 32.56
C HIS A 28 93.64 -4.93 33.14
N ALA A 29 93.78 -4.25 34.29
CA ALA A 29 92.68 -3.49 34.89
C ALA A 29 92.16 -2.37 33.95
N HIS A 30 93.05 -1.74 33.18
CA HIS A 30 92.66 -0.75 32.18
C HIS A 30 91.92 -1.38 31.00
N ILE A 31 92.39 -2.53 30.50
CA ILE A 31 91.73 -3.30 29.45
C ILE A 31 90.33 -3.70 29.89
N ASP A 32 90.16 -4.26 31.08
CA ASP A 32 88.85 -4.65 31.62
C ASP A 32 87.89 -3.45 31.71
N ASN A 33 88.40 -2.27 32.10
CA ASN A 33 87.61 -1.04 32.12
C ASN A 33 87.15 -0.62 30.71
N LEU A 34 88.03 -0.71 29.72
CA LEU A 34 87.71 -0.41 28.32
C LEU A 34 86.68 -1.40 27.76
N MET A 35 86.84 -2.70 28.02
CA MET A 35 85.88 -3.73 27.59
C MET A 35 84.50 -3.53 28.23
N SER A 36 84.44 -3.13 29.50
CA SER A 36 83.18 -2.77 30.17
C SER A 36 82.51 -1.54 29.56
N LYS A 37 83.29 -0.55 29.13
CA LYS A 37 82.78 0.62 28.40
C LYS A 37 82.27 0.26 27.01
N ASP A 38 82.97 -0.63 26.30
CA ASP A 38 82.56 -1.14 24.98
C ASP A 38 81.20 -1.84 25.04
N ALA A 39 81.00 -2.70 26.05
CA ALA A 39 79.71 -3.35 26.30
C ALA A 39 78.56 -2.35 26.59
N ASN A 40 78.86 -1.17 27.16
CA ASN A 40 77.86 -0.12 27.33
C ASN A 40 77.54 0.63 26.03
N ILE A 41 78.51 0.75 25.12
CA ILE A 41 78.30 1.31 23.78
C ILE A 41 77.37 0.41 22.95
N ASP A 42 77.54 -0.91 23.03
CA ASP A 42 76.64 -1.87 22.37
C ASP A 42 75.19 -1.73 22.86
N LYS A 43 75.01 -1.58 24.19
CA LYS A 43 73.69 -1.33 24.79
C LYS A 43 73.08 -0.02 24.30
N LEU A 44 73.87 1.06 24.22
CA LEU A 44 73.42 2.35 23.70
C LEU A 44 73.01 2.26 22.22
N THR A 45 73.78 1.53 21.42
CA THR A 45 73.51 1.31 20.00
C THR A 45 72.21 0.54 19.80
N THR A 46 71.99 -0.50 20.60
CA THR A 46 70.73 -1.27 20.62
C THR A 46 69.55 -0.40 21.02
N ASN A 47 69.71 0.45 22.05
CA ASN A 47 68.66 1.37 22.47
C ASN A 47 68.32 2.40 21.39
N ASN A 48 69.31 2.88 20.63
CA ASN A 48 69.07 3.79 19.51
C ASN A 48 68.26 3.12 18.38
N ALA A 49 68.59 1.87 18.02
CA ALA A 49 67.81 1.11 17.04
C ALA A 49 66.34 0.88 17.51
N ASN A 50 66.15 0.62 18.81
CA ASN A 50 64.80 0.54 19.40
C ASN A 50 64.05 1.88 19.30
N PHE A 51 64.75 3.00 19.50
CA PHE A 51 64.16 4.34 19.36
C PHE A 51 63.72 4.63 17.91
N ASP A 52 64.54 4.29 16.92
CA ASP A 52 64.16 4.42 15.50
C ASP A 52 62.93 3.58 15.17
N THR A 53 62.86 2.36 15.72
CA THR A 53 61.70 1.48 15.58
C THR A 53 60.45 2.11 16.21
N LEU A 54 60.56 2.71 17.39
CA LEU A 54 59.45 3.41 18.05
C LEU A 54 58.98 4.63 17.25
N LYS A 55 59.92 5.40 16.69
CA LYS A 55 59.60 6.55 15.84
C LYS A 55 58.85 6.15 14.57
N SER A 56 59.21 5.02 13.97
CA SER A 56 58.48 4.47 12.81
C SER A 56 57.04 4.03 13.17
N LYS A 57 56.84 3.51 14.38
CA LYS A 57 55.50 3.16 14.90
C LYS A 57 54.65 4.40 15.15
N ASP A 58 55.25 5.47 15.66
CA ASP A 58 54.61 6.78 15.87
C ASP A 58 54.06 7.35 14.55
N ALA A 59 54.87 7.33 13.49
CA ALA A 59 54.43 7.73 12.15
C ALA A 59 53.27 6.86 11.60
N THR A 60 53.23 5.58 11.99
CA THR A 60 52.11 4.69 11.63
C THR A 60 50.84 5.05 12.39
N ILE A 61 50.96 5.43 13.66
CA ILE A 61 49.85 5.91 14.50
C ILE A 61 49.28 7.22 13.93
N ASP A 62 50.12 8.14 13.47
CA ASP A 62 49.67 9.37 12.80
C ASP A 62 48.84 9.07 11.55
N LYS A 63 49.30 8.11 10.73
CA LYS A 63 48.57 7.68 9.53
C LYS A 63 47.21 7.09 9.90
N ILE A 64 47.16 6.18 10.87
CA ILE A 64 45.91 5.57 11.35
C ILE A 64 44.96 6.64 11.91
N THR A 65 45.48 7.63 12.64
CA THR A 65 44.69 8.74 13.17
C THR A 65 44.07 9.56 12.06
N SER A 66 44.81 9.81 10.97
CA SER A 66 44.29 10.50 9.79
C SER A 66 43.20 9.70 9.07
N GLU A 67 43.35 8.38 8.96
CA GLU A 67 42.35 7.49 8.34
C GLU A 67 41.09 7.40 9.20
N PHE A 68 41.22 7.33 10.52
CA PHE A 68 40.09 7.36 11.45
C PHE A 68 39.32 8.68 11.38
N LEU A 69 40.02 9.82 11.23
CA LEU A 69 39.38 11.12 11.05
C LEU A 69 38.58 11.18 9.74
N LYS A 70 39.13 10.68 8.64
CA LYS A 70 38.43 10.57 7.35
C LYS A 70 37.20 9.66 7.45
N LEU A 71 37.33 8.51 8.13
CA LEU A 71 36.22 7.59 8.33
C LEU A 71 35.12 8.21 9.20
N LYS A 72 35.49 8.94 10.25
CA LYS A 72 34.53 9.69 11.09
C LYS A 72 33.76 10.73 10.28
N GLN A 73 34.46 11.50 9.44
CA GLN A 73 33.83 12.47 8.55
C GLN A 73 32.87 11.80 7.54
N GLN A 74 33.25 10.65 6.97
CA GLN A 74 32.38 9.89 6.09
C GLN A 74 31.13 9.36 6.81
N ILE A 75 31.27 8.86 8.03
CA ILE A 75 30.12 8.40 8.84
C ILE A 75 29.18 9.56 9.16
N GLU A 76 29.70 10.73 9.49
CA GLU A 76 28.89 11.92 9.77
C GLU A 76 28.15 12.42 8.53
N LEU A 77 28.81 12.40 7.36
CA LEU A 77 28.18 12.69 6.07
C LEU A 77 27.08 11.68 5.75
N LEU A 78 27.37 10.37 5.83
CA LEU A 78 26.39 9.30 5.61
C LEU A 78 25.21 9.39 6.60
N SER A 79 25.46 9.75 7.86
CA SER A 79 24.40 9.96 8.84
C SER A 79 23.53 11.16 8.49
N THR A 80 24.12 12.21 7.93
CA THR A 80 23.40 13.40 7.48
C THR A 80 22.59 13.10 6.22
N GLU A 81 23.19 12.42 5.25
CA GLU A 81 22.50 11.91 4.06
C GLU A 81 21.36 10.97 4.43
N LEU A 82 21.56 10.03 5.35
CA LEU A 82 20.51 9.13 5.84
C LEU A 82 19.40 9.88 6.56
N LYS A 83 19.72 10.94 7.33
CA LYS A 83 18.73 11.80 7.96
C LYS A 83 17.94 12.58 6.92
N VAL A 84 18.61 13.15 5.92
CA VAL A 84 17.97 13.81 4.78
C VAL A 84 17.08 12.82 4.03
N VAL A 85 17.51 11.58 3.80
CA VAL A 85 16.70 10.53 3.15
C VAL A 85 15.51 10.11 4.00
N LYS A 86 15.67 10.02 5.34
CA LYS A 86 14.57 9.73 6.28
C LYS A 86 13.54 10.86 6.34
N ASP A 87 14.00 12.10 6.25
CA ASP A 87 13.15 13.30 6.26
C ASP A 87 12.62 13.61 4.84
N SER A 88 13.23 13.04 3.79
CA SER A 88 12.76 13.07 2.40
C SER A 88 11.60 12.09 2.25
N THR A 89 10.42 12.64 2.02
CA THR A 89 9.13 11.95 1.90
C THR A 89 8.99 10.96 0.74
N GLU A 90 10.10 10.58 0.07
CA GLU A 90 10.10 9.69 -1.09
C GLU A 90 10.55 8.25 -0.78
N LEU A 91 11.18 7.95 0.36
CA LEU A 91 11.70 6.60 0.60
C LEU A 91 11.47 6.08 2.03
N ILE A 92 10.74 4.96 2.10
CA ILE A 92 10.61 4.00 3.22
C ILE A 92 9.57 4.35 4.30
N ILE A 93 8.32 4.05 3.98
CA ILE A 93 7.38 3.51 4.98
C ILE A 93 7.61 2.00 5.04
N ILE A 94 8.69 1.59 5.67
CA ILE A 94 8.78 0.25 6.25
C ILE A 94 9.05 0.47 7.74
N SER A 95 8.11 1.15 8.40
CA SER A 95 8.03 1.05 9.85
C SER A 95 7.47 -0.33 10.19
N LYS A 96 8.10 -0.95 11.18
CA LYS A 96 8.07 -2.36 11.56
C LYS A 96 6.68 -2.97 11.85
N ASP A 97 5.58 -2.26 11.63
CA ASP A 97 4.21 -2.73 11.85
C ASP A 97 3.19 -2.34 10.76
N ASN A 98 3.60 -1.70 9.64
CA ASN A 98 2.66 -1.24 8.60
C ASN A 98 2.89 -1.93 7.24
N THR A 99 2.49 -3.19 7.13
CA THR A 99 2.48 -3.96 5.87
C THR A 99 1.35 -3.59 4.89
N GLU A 100 0.61 -2.51 5.12
CA GLU A 100 -0.61 -2.16 4.36
C GLU A 100 -0.52 -0.87 3.52
N ILE A 101 0.59 -0.64 2.82
CA ILE A 101 0.64 0.42 1.79
C ILE A 101 -0.40 0.17 0.68
N LYS A 102 -0.80 -1.10 0.47
CA LYS A 102 -1.77 -1.50 -0.56
C LYS A 102 -3.20 -0.98 -0.35
N ASN A 103 -3.52 -0.40 0.81
CA ASN A 103 -4.88 -0.03 1.22
C ASN A 103 -5.09 1.46 1.49
N LYS A 104 -4.12 2.31 1.16
CA LYS A 104 -4.14 3.73 1.46
C LYS A 104 -4.28 4.54 0.19
N LEU A 105 -5.19 5.53 0.21
CA LEU A 105 -5.29 6.51 -0.86
C LEU A 105 -4.14 7.51 -0.69
N CYS A 106 -3.24 7.56 -1.67
CA CYS A 106 -2.19 8.55 -1.71
C CYS A 106 -2.69 9.77 -2.48
N ILE A 107 -2.79 10.91 -1.81
CA ILE A 107 -3.02 12.18 -2.48
C ILE A 107 -1.65 12.85 -2.56
N SER A 108 -1.10 12.93 -3.77
CA SER A 108 0.14 13.66 -4.04
C SER A 108 -0.20 15.00 -4.68
N GLN A 109 0.15 16.10 -4.02
CA GLN A 109 0.09 17.44 -4.60
C GLN A 109 1.49 17.90 -4.97
N SER A 110 1.69 18.20 -6.26
CA SER A 110 2.92 18.82 -6.76
C SER A 110 2.86 20.33 -6.50
N TYR A 111 3.82 20.87 -5.77
CA TYR A 111 4.03 22.30 -5.63
C TYR A 111 5.03 22.76 -6.67
N LYS A 112 4.66 23.81 -7.41
CA LYS A 112 5.46 24.35 -8.48
C LYS A 112 5.99 25.75 -8.15
N ASP A 113 7.17 26.09 -8.67
CA ASP A 113 7.67 27.46 -8.61
C ASP A 113 6.94 28.37 -9.62
N LYS A 114 7.35 29.64 -9.67
CA LYS A 114 6.81 30.64 -10.61
C LYS A 114 7.10 30.32 -12.09
N ASN A 115 7.98 29.36 -12.35
CA ASN A 115 8.37 28.91 -13.67
C ASN A 115 7.77 27.53 -14.00
N ASP A 116 6.78 27.08 -13.22
CA ASP A 116 6.09 25.78 -13.38
C ASP A 116 6.97 24.53 -13.12
N ASN A 117 8.16 24.68 -12.55
CA ASN A 117 9.01 23.55 -12.14
C ASN A 117 8.47 22.95 -10.85
N ILE A 118 8.43 21.61 -10.76
CA ILE A 118 8.08 20.91 -9.52
C ILE A 118 9.19 21.14 -8.49
N VAL A 119 8.84 21.81 -7.37
CA VAL A 119 9.76 22.14 -6.27
C VAL A 119 9.63 21.14 -5.13
N SER A 120 8.41 20.64 -4.89
CA SER A 120 8.17 19.61 -3.87
C SER A 120 6.89 18.83 -4.20
N ILE A 121 6.81 17.60 -3.70
CA ILE A 121 5.61 16.76 -3.75
C ILE A 121 5.21 16.47 -2.30
N GLN A 122 4.06 16.97 -1.87
CA GLN A 122 3.50 16.58 -0.59
C GLN A 122 2.57 15.39 -0.83
N SER A 123 2.88 14.27 -0.19
CA SER A 123 2.06 13.06 -0.25
C SER A 123 1.39 12.85 1.09
N GLU A 124 0.07 12.97 1.14
CA GLU A 124 -0.71 12.60 2.33
C GLU A 124 -1.27 11.19 2.16
N ILE A 125 -1.07 10.39 3.20
CA ILE A 125 -1.61 9.04 3.27
C ILE A 125 -2.97 9.13 3.95
N VAL A 126 -4.02 9.10 3.14
CA VAL A 126 -5.39 9.09 3.65
C VAL A 126 -5.78 7.64 3.92
N SER A 127 -6.02 7.34 5.19
CA SER A 127 -6.59 6.06 5.60
C SER A 127 -8.08 6.06 5.30
N VAL A 128 -8.54 5.10 4.50
CA VAL A 128 -9.98 4.91 4.27
C VAL A 128 -10.61 4.36 5.56
N PRO A 129 -11.69 4.97 6.08
CA PRO A 129 -12.37 4.48 7.28
C PRO A 129 -12.87 3.03 7.13
N ILE A 130 -12.82 2.27 8.22
CA ILE A 130 -13.46 0.95 8.28
C ILE A 130 -14.97 1.13 8.09
N GLY A 131 -15.58 0.28 7.25
CA GLY A 131 -16.98 0.38 6.86
C GLY A 131 -17.23 1.18 5.60
N THR A 132 -16.21 1.81 4.99
CA THR A 132 -16.36 2.42 3.66
C THR A 132 -16.66 1.36 2.61
N ILE A 133 -17.72 1.58 1.83
CA ILE A 133 -18.14 0.74 0.72
C ILE A 133 -17.77 1.42 -0.60
N VAL A 134 -17.18 0.68 -1.52
CA VAL A 134 -16.83 1.15 -2.87
C VAL A 134 -17.33 0.19 -3.94
N ALA A 135 -17.67 0.73 -5.10
CA ALA A 135 -17.84 -0.07 -6.31
C ALA A 135 -16.45 -0.52 -6.79
N PHE A 136 -16.30 -1.80 -7.08
CA PHE A 136 -15.04 -2.44 -7.39
C PHE A 136 -15.16 -3.22 -8.70
N TYR A 137 -14.29 -2.85 -9.64
CA TYR A 137 -14.14 -3.51 -10.92
C TYR A 137 -12.81 -4.26 -10.93
N GLY A 138 -12.81 -5.46 -10.34
CA GLY A 138 -11.64 -6.33 -10.27
C GLY A 138 -12.05 -7.76 -9.98
N ASP A 139 -11.14 -8.69 -10.23
CA ASP A 139 -11.32 -10.14 -10.08
C ASP A 139 -10.88 -10.66 -8.71
N ARG A 140 -9.99 -9.93 -8.03
CA ARG A 140 -9.45 -10.29 -6.72
C ARG A 140 -9.67 -9.18 -5.71
N ILE A 141 -10.37 -9.52 -4.63
CA ILE A 141 -10.61 -8.60 -3.50
C ILE A 141 -9.27 -8.27 -2.83
N PRO A 142 -8.91 -6.97 -2.67
CA PRO A 142 -7.68 -6.58 -2.00
C PRO A 142 -7.67 -6.97 -0.52
N ASP A 143 -6.48 -7.20 0.03
CA ASP A 143 -6.33 -7.48 1.47
C ASP A 143 -6.96 -6.37 2.31
N GLY A 144 -7.60 -6.69 3.43
CA GLY A 144 -8.26 -5.70 4.28
C GLY A 144 -9.59 -5.15 3.73
N TRP A 145 -10.07 -5.69 2.61
CA TRP A 145 -11.42 -5.51 2.09
C TRP A 145 -12.18 -6.84 2.10
N ALA A 146 -13.50 -6.77 2.05
CA ALA A 146 -14.37 -7.94 1.94
C ALA A 146 -15.55 -7.65 1.01
N LEU A 147 -16.13 -8.70 0.41
CA LEU A 147 -17.30 -8.60 -0.46
C LEU A 147 -18.56 -8.30 0.36
N CYS A 148 -19.40 -7.37 -0.10
CA CYS A 148 -20.70 -7.10 0.50
C CYS A 148 -21.72 -8.18 0.09
N ASP A 149 -21.60 -9.39 0.64
CA ASP A 149 -22.39 -10.57 0.27
C ASP A 149 -23.33 -11.07 1.39
N GLY A 150 -23.38 -10.33 2.50
CA GLY A 150 -24.21 -10.67 3.66
C GLY A 150 -23.57 -11.61 4.67
N HIS A 151 -22.30 -12.03 4.52
CA HIS A 151 -21.65 -12.92 5.48
C HIS A 151 -21.10 -12.20 6.73
N PHE A 152 -20.96 -12.96 7.82
CA PHE A 152 -20.34 -12.46 9.05
C PHE A 152 -18.85 -12.18 8.83
N ASN A 153 -18.39 -10.99 9.20
CA ASN A 153 -17.00 -10.61 9.10
C ASN A 153 -16.34 -10.55 10.49
N LYS A 154 -15.32 -11.39 10.68
CA LYS A 154 -14.59 -11.48 11.95
C LYS A 154 -13.86 -10.21 12.37
N PHE A 155 -13.40 -9.39 11.42
CA PHE A 155 -12.67 -8.15 11.74
C PHE A 155 -13.62 -7.05 12.21
N LEU A 156 -14.85 -7.03 11.67
CA LEU A 156 -15.89 -6.10 12.09
C LEU A 156 -16.68 -6.59 13.31
N ASN A 157 -16.58 -7.88 13.66
CA ASN A 157 -17.46 -8.54 14.63
C ASN A 157 -18.96 -8.28 14.34
N ASP A 158 -19.32 -8.24 13.06
CA ASP A 158 -20.66 -7.90 12.59
C ASP A 158 -20.92 -8.54 11.22
N TRP A 159 -22.18 -8.63 10.84
CA TRP A 159 -22.60 -9.06 9.51
C TRP A 159 -22.34 -7.97 8.47
N MET A 160 -21.87 -8.35 7.30
CA MET A 160 -21.75 -7.41 6.18
C MET A 160 -23.12 -7.14 5.56
N PRO A 161 -23.36 -5.98 4.93
CA PRO A 161 -24.53 -5.79 4.09
C PRO A 161 -24.46 -6.74 2.87
N ASP A 162 -25.60 -7.28 2.44
CA ASP A 162 -25.69 -7.97 1.15
C ASP A 162 -26.10 -6.97 0.08
N LEU A 163 -25.18 -6.64 -0.82
CA LEU A 163 -25.39 -5.68 -1.91
C LEU A 163 -25.38 -6.36 -3.28
N LYS A 164 -25.45 -7.69 -3.34
CA LYS A 164 -25.59 -8.41 -4.62
C LYS A 164 -26.95 -8.08 -5.24
N ASP A 165 -26.93 -7.73 -6.52
CA ASP A 165 -28.11 -7.36 -7.31
C ASP A 165 -28.94 -6.24 -6.67
N LYS A 166 -28.29 -5.31 -5.95
CA LYS A 166 -28.93 -4.20 -5.25
C LYS A 166 -28.22 -2.89 -5.53
N PHE A 167 -29.00 -1.81 -5.57
CA PHE A 167 -28.48 -0.45 -5.65
C PHE A 167 -28.44 0.18 -4.27
N VAL A 168 -27.39 0.97 -4.00
CA VAL A 168 -27.24 1.70 -2.73
C VAL A 168 -28.11 2.96 -2.76
N ARG A 169 -28.99 3.10 -1.76
CA ARG A 169 -29.82 4.29 -1.51
C ARG A 169 -29.32 5.01 -0.25
N GLY A 170 -29.29 6.35 -0.29
CA GLY A 170 -28.94 7.16 0.87
C GLY A 170 -29.88 6.92 2.06
N ALA A 171 -29.31 6.70 3.24
CA ALA A 171 -30.05 6.52 4.49
C ALA A 171 -30.43 7.87 5.12
N HIS A 172 -31.57 7.91 5.81
CA HIS A 172 -32.02 9.10 6.55
C HIS A 172 -31.21 9.34 7.84
N SER A 173 -30.58 8.30 8.39
CA SER A 173 -29.77 8.36 9.60
C SER A 173 -28.59 7.38 9.52
N ILE A 174 -27.59 7.55 10.39
CA ILE A 174 -26.33 6.77 10.46
C ILE A 174 -26.54 5.40 11.15
N VAL A 175 -27.79 5.03 11.44
CA VAL A 175 -28.08 3.71 12.02
C VAL A 175 -27.80 2.63 10.97
N LYS A 176 -27.26 1.48 11.40
CA LYS A 176 -27.11 0.27 10.58
C LYS A 176 -28.48 -0.33 10.26
N ASN A 177 -29.31 0.40 9.51
CA ASN A 177 -30.62 -0.08 9.07
C ASN A 177 -30.43 -0.91 7.81
N ARG A 178 -30.91 -2.16 7.88
CA ARG A 178 -30.89 -3.13 6.78
C ARG A 178 -32.26 -3.16 6.12
N ASP A 179 -32.76 -1.98 5.78
CA ASP A 179 -34.05 -1.83 5.11
C ASP A 179 -33.85 -2.20 3.64
N TRP A 180 -34.05 -3.48 3.35
CA TRP A 180 -34.03 -4.02 1.99
C TRP A 180 -35.39 -3.86 1.34
N GLY A 181 -35.41 -3.60 0.03
CA GLY A 181 -36.64 -3.52 -0.74
C GLY A 181 -36.37 -3.30 -2.21
N GLY A 182 -37.44 -3.33 -3.00
CA GLY A 182 -37.38 -3.31 -4.46
C GLY A 182 -37.48 -4.72 -5.06
N ASP A 183 -37.85 -4.76 -6.33
CA ASP A 183 -37.97 -5.96 -7.14
C ASP A 183 -37.45 -5.65 -8.55
N ASP A 184 -36.95 -6.67 -9.25
CA ASP A 184 -36.55 -6.53 -10.65
C ASP A 184 -37.76 -6.61 -11.60
N LEU A 185 -38.82 -7.28 -11.15
CA LEU A 185 -40.01 -7.59 -11.95
C LEU A 185 -41.26 -7.08 -11.26
N VAL A 186 -42.15 -6.48 -12.04
CA VAL A 186 -43.49 -6.07 -11.57
C VAL A 186 -44.55 -6.79 -12.39
N THR A 187 -45.57 -7.31 -11.69
CA THR A 187 -46.78 -7.87 -12.29
C THR A 187 -47.94 -6.93 -11.98
N LEU A 188 -48.54 -6.31 -13.01
CA LEU A 188 -49.70 -5.43 -12.80
C LEU A 188 -50.90 -6.23 -12.30
N LYS A 189 -51.55 -5.69 -11.28
CA LYS A 189 -52.84 -6.15 -10.77
C LYS A 189 -53.96 -5.24 -11.27
N VAL A 190 -55.21 -5.69 -11.13
CA VAL A 190 -56.40 -4.91 -11.51
C VAL A 190 -56.42 -3.55 -10.80
N GLU A 191 -55.99 -3.50 -9.53
CA GLU A 191 -55.85 -2.26 -8.74
C GLU A 191 -54.85 -1.25 -9.29
N ASN A 192 -53.96 -1.66 -10.21
CA ASN A 192 -52.99 -0.77 -10.86
C ASN A 192 -53.50 -0.22 -12.20
N LEU A 193 -54.68 -0.63 -12.67
CA LEU A 193 -55.24 -0.19 -13.94
C LEU A 193 -56.11 1.06 -13.71
N PRO A 194 -55.91 2.14 -14.49
CA PRO A 194 -56.80 3.29 -14.44
C PRO A 194 -58.19 2.94 -14.99
N ASP A 195 -59.19 3.72 -14.58
CA ASP A 195 -60.52 3.67 -15.19
C ASP A 195 -60.41 3.87 -16.71
N HIS A 196 -60.98 2.94 -17.46
CA HIS A 196 -60.98 2.97 -18.92
C HIS A 196 -62.36 2.57 -19.46
N ASN A 197 -62.66 3.03 -20.68
CA ASN A 197 -63.89 2.69 -21.38
C ASN A 197 -63.57 2.09 -22.75
N HIS A 198 -64.55 1.37 -23.30
CA HIS A 198 -64.49 0.86 -24.65
C HIS A 198 -65.55 1.53 -25.51
N ARG A 199 -65.17 1.97 -26.71
CA ARG A 199 -66.11 2.37 -27.75
C ARG A 199 -66.38 1.19 -28.66
N TYR A 200 -67.56 0.60 -28.55
CA TYR A 200 -68.01 -0.43 -29.48
C TYR A 200 -68.85 0.19 -30.60
N TYR A 201 -68.59 -0.24 -31.84
CA TYR A 201 -69.43 0.06 -32.99
C TYR A 201 -70.08 -1.26 -33.41
N GLU A 202 -71.40 -1.37 -33.24
CA GLU A 202 -72.11 -2.54 -33.74
C GLU A 202 -72.23 -2.44 -35.27
N SER A 203 -71.84 -3.50 -35.99
CA SER A 203 -72.30 -3.66 -37.37
C SER A 203 -73.78 -4.04 -37.32
N TRP A 204 -74.63 -3.19 -37.88
CA TRP A 204 -76.07 -3.44 -37.98
C TRP A 204 -76.34 -4.78 -38.68
N VAL A 205 -76.79 -5.79 -37.93
CA VAL A 205 -77.56 -6.89 -38.50
C VAL A 205 -78.99 -6.38 -38.57
N ILE A 206 -79.45 -6.02 -39.76
CA ILE A 206 -80.87 -5.77 -40.00
C ILE A 206 -81.60 -7.09 -39.70
N PRO A 207 -82.45 -7.17 -38.67
CA PRO A 207 -83.34 -8.31 -38.57
C PRO A 207 -84.29 -8.17 -39.74
N THR A 208 -84.22 -9.08 -40.72
CA THR A 208 -85.32 -9.27 -41.65
C THR A 208 -86.55 -9.51 -40.78
N GLN A 209 -87.44 -8.53 -40.69
CA GLN A 209 -88.72 -8.74 -40.04
C GLN A 209 -89.32 -10.01 -40.65
N LYS A 210 -89.73 -10.95 -39.80
CA LYS A 210 -90.61 -12.05 -40.19
C LYS A 210 -91.78 -11.44 -40.95
N GLY A 211 -91.78 -11.56 -42.28
CA GLY A 211 -92.91 -11.18 -43.13
C GLY A 211 -92.68 -10.27 -44.33
N ALA A 212 -91.46 -9.90 -44.72
CA ALA A 212 -91.26 -9.15 -45.97
C ALA A 212 -91.32 -10.10 -47.18
N ALA A 213 -92.52 -10.23 -47.76
CA ALA A 213 -92.70 -10.79 -49.08
C ALA A 213 -92.01 -9.90 -50.14
N SER A 214 -91.21 -10.54 -50.99
CA SER A 214 -90.96 -10.26 -52.41
C SER A 214 -90.76 -8.80 -52.87
N GLY A 215 -89.53 -8.50 -53.29
CA GLY A 215 -89.26 -7.73 -54.52
C GLY A 215 -88.81 -6.28 -54.35
N GLY A 216 -87.65 -5.96 -54.94
CA GLY A 216 -87.30 -4.59 -55.33
C GLY A 216 -85.92 -4.12 -54.87
N PHE A 217 -85.01 -3.95 -55.83
CA PHE A 217 -83.75 -3.23 -55.64
C PHE A 217 -83.98 -1.72 -55.50
N GLY A 218 -83.07 -1.05 -54.77
CA GLY A 218 -82.90 0.41 -54.77
C GLY A 218 -83.36 1.06 -53.45
N THR A 219 -82.70 2.05 -52.87
CA THR A 219 -81.58 2.91 -53.29
C THR A 219 -80.84 3.40 -52.04
N ASN A 220 -79.60 3.81 -52.27
CA ASN A 220 -78.59 4.19 -51.28
C ASN A 220 -78.87 5.60 -50.72
N TYR A 221 -79.31 5.73 -49.46
CA TYR A 221 -79.27 6.99 -48.69
C TYR A 221 -79.12 6.72 -47.18
N PRO A 222 -78.01 7.10 -46.53
CA PRO A 222 -77.87 6.95 -45.08
C PRO A 222 -78.62 8.08 -44.38
N TYR A 223 -79.86 7.83 -43.98
CA TYR A 223 -80.53 8.67 -43.00
C TYR A 223 -79.98 8.35 -41.60
N TYR A 224 -79.13 9.23 -41.09
CA TYR A 224 -78.67 9.22 -39.69
C TYR A 224 -79.82 9.61 -38.77
N TYR A 225 -80.65 8.64 -38.35
CA TYR A 225 -81.58 8.86 -37.26
C TYR A 225 -80.99 8.37 -35.93
N ASN A 226 -80.82 9.34 -35.04
CA ASN A 226 -80.35 9.19 -33.67
C ASN A 226 -81.47 8.58 -32.82
N HIS A 227 -81.56 7.25 -32.77
CA HIS A 227 -82.56 6.56 -31.95
C HIS A 227 -82.05 6.43 -30.51
N ASN A 228 -82.49 7.37 -29.67
CA ASN A 228 -82.20 7.47 -28.23
C ASN A 228 -83.13 6.61 -27.34
N TYR A 229 -83.92 5.71 -27.90
CA TYR A 229 -84.91 4.94 -27.13
C TYR A 229 -85.01 3.52 -27.66
N ASP A 230 -84.04 2.67 -27.31
CA ASP A 230 -84.27 1.30 -26.77
C ASP A 230 -82.93 0.55 -26.53
N PHE A 231 -81.93 1.24 -25.97
CA PHE A 231 -80.65 0.62 -25.61
C PHE A 231 -80.66 0.01 -24.19
N LYS A 232 -81.80 0.00 -23.49
CA LYS A 232 -81.89 -0.52 -22.11
C LYS A 232 -82.08 -2.04 -22.03
N SER A 233 -82.60 -2.68 -23.08
CA SER A 233 -82.87 -4.12 -23.07
C SER A 233 -81.67 -5.00 -23.48
N ARG A 234 -80.61 -4.41 -24.04
CA ARG A 234 -79.35 -5.11 -24.38
C ARG A 234 -78.19 -4.82 -23.41
N LEU A 235 -78.45 -4.09 -22.33
CA LEU A 235 -77.46 -3.63 -21.34
C LEU A 235 -77.61 -4.27 -19.95
N THR A 236 -78.31 -5.41 -19.84
CA THR A 236 -78.44 -6.15 -18.58
C THR A 236 -77.50 -7.34 -18.45
N THR A 237 -76.79 -7.70 -19.51
CA THR A 237 -75.65 -8.60 -19.44
C THR A 237 -74.39 -7.77 -19.56
N SER A 238 -73.63 -7.69 -18.48
CA SER A 238 -72.16 -7.62 -18.56
C SER A 238 -71.76 -8.44 -19.77
N GLY A 239 -71.20 -7.81 -20.80
CA GLY A 239 -70.85 -8.49 -22.04
C GLY A 239 -69.73 -9.49 -21.79
N SER A 240 -70.03 -10.62 -21.16
CA SER A 240 -69.23 -11.83 -21.23
C SER A 240 -69.47 -12.40 -22.62
N SER A 241 -68.61 -12.01 -23.56
CA SER A 241 -68.37 -12.85 -24.73
C SER A 241 -67.91 -14.21 -24.21
N GLU A 242 -68.82 -15.19 -24.21
CA GLU A 242 -68.53 -16.60 -23.85
C GLU A 242 -67.56 -17.27 -24.85
N ASN A 243 -67.05 -16.56 -25.85
CA ASN A 243 -66.09 -17.05 -26.84
C ASN A 243 -64.68 -16.45 -26.73
N GLY A 244 -64.40 -15.69 -25.67
CA GLY A 244 -63.02 -15.41 -25.28
C GLY A 244 -62.61 -16.43 -24.22
N ASN A 245 -61.75 -17.39 -24.57
CA ASN A 245 -61.08 -18.26 -23.60
C ASN A 245 -60.73 -17.46 -22.34
N SER A 246 -61.40 -17.71 -21.21
CA SER A 246 -61.00 -17.16 -19.91
C SER A 246 -59.76 -17.91 -19.39
N SER A 247 -58.79 -18.12 -20.27
CA SER A 247 -57.48 -18.61 -19.89
C SER A 247 -56.85 -17.52 -19.05
N ASN A 248 -56.97 -17.64 -17.73
CA ASN A 248 -56.19 -16.96 -16.69
C ASN A 248 -55.55 -15.65 -17.18
N MET A 249 -56.26 -14.52 -17.01
CA MET A 249 -55.72 -13.17 -17.25
C MET A 249 -54.63 -12.81 -16.21
N ILE A 250 -53.63 -13.67 -16.05
CA ILE A 250 -52.47 -13.43 -15.24
C ILE A 250 -51.57 -12.53 -16.07
N SER A 251 -51.48 -11.26 -15.64
CA SER A 251 -50.52 -10.31 -16.18
C SER A 251 -49.12 -10.93 -16.14
N LYS A 252 -48.36 -10.80 -17.24
CA LYS A 252 -46.98 -11.29 -17.28
C LYS A 252 -46.07 -10.28 -16.57
N PRO A 253 -45.13 -10.72 -15.74
CA PRO A 253 -44.16 -9.82 -15.15
C PRO A 253 -43.33 -9.15 -16.26
N PHE A 254 -43.03 -7.88 -16.09
CA PHE A 254 -42.06 -7.17 -16.93
C PHE A 254 -40.96 -6.55 -16.06
N SER A 255 -39.78 -6.38 -16.66
CA SER A 255 -38.63 -5.82 -15.97
C SER A 255 -38.79 -4.33 -15.76
N ILE A 256 -38.54 -3.90 -14.53
CA ILE A 256 -38.42 -2.48 -14.16
C ILE A 256 -36.95 -2.05 -14.00
N VAL A 257 -36.00 -2.95 -14.30
CA VAL A 257 -34.57 -2.69 -14.17
C VAL A 257 -34.09 -1.79 -15.32
N PRO A 258 -33.57 -0.59 -15.05
CA PRO A 258 -32.98 0.26 -16.08
C PRO A 258 -31.71 -0.37 -16.67
N LYS A 259 -31.22 0.16 -17.81
CA LYS A 259 -29.89 -0.19 -18.33
C LYS A 259 -28.83 0.10 -17.26
N HIS A 260 -28.00 -0.88 -16.93
CA HIS A 260 -27.01 -0.78 -15.86
C HIS A 260 -25.74 -1.57 -16.18
N ILE A 261 -24.70 -1.32 -15.38
CA ILE A 261 -23.48 -2.14 -15.29
C ILE A 261 -23.44 -2.76 -13.89
N GLN A 262 -23.02 -4.01 -13.80
CA GLN A 262 -22.85 -4.70 -12.52
C GLN A 262 -21.39 -4.64 -12.09
N LEU A 263 -21.15 -4.07 -10.91
CA LEU A 263 -19.85 -4.03 -10.24
C LEU A 263 -19.99 -4.69 -8.88
N ALA A 264 -18.90 -5.29 -8.38
CA ALA A 264 -18.88 -5.79 -7.02
C ALA A 264 -18.87 -4.62 -6.03
N TYR A 265 -19.60 -4.74 -4.93
CA TYR A 265 -19.42 -3.85 -3.79
C TYR A 265 -18.50 -4.51 -2.77
N ILE A 266 -17.40 -3.84 -2.42
CA ILE A 266 -16.50 -4.28 -1.35
C ILE A 266 -16.46 -3.24 -0.24
N MET A 267 -16.20 -3.69 0.98
CA MET A 267 -16.13 -2.86 2.18
C MET A 267 -14.78 -2.98 2.87
N LYS A 268 -14.24 -1.85 3.36
CA LYS A 268 -13.00 -1.82 4.15
C LYS A 268 -13.25 -2.44 5.53
N VAL A 269 -12.43 -3.43 5.91
CA VAL A 269 -12.62 -4.19 7.17
C VAL A 269 -11.40 -4.22 8.09
N LYS A 270 -10.24 -3.77 7.63
CA LYS A 270 -8.98 -3.72 8.39
C LYS A 270 -8.31 -2.38 8.17
#